data_AF-A0A0R2N1A0-F1
#
_entry.id   AF-A0A0R2N1A0-F1
#
_cell.length_a   1.000
_cell.length_b   1.000
_cell.length_c   1.000
_cell.angle_alpha   90.00
_cell.angle_beta   90.00
_cell.angle_gamma   90.00
#
_symmetry.space_group_name_H-M   'P 1'
#
loop_
_entity.id
_entity.type
_entity.pdbx_description
1 polymer ?
#
loop_
_entity_poly.entity_id
_entity_poly.type
_entity_poly.pdbx_seq_one_letter_code
_entity_poly.pdbx_strand_id
1 'polypeptide(L)'
;MNYYPLIRGKLYDLAALTELANQHLLSPRVVPILEPVKDLPGLVKTAKAFTKRQQPLVVVTNPQVGTYGLLATPKHQIALTPPLMAGRYFDPIDSALTIAQTMAQARLLKHRPGIHVVPDEARVRQLRLDSAVYLNDHFTTWSHTADYAQLQDEFYQYPVSLLPGIGFSEYPITTGDYQEQGFAQRAIALHLVYVGPHNTLRLHHFVSVNNEDYQDPASKFFEAASQLEPWLAMHPEAVTSGLTQLITFYHERHFPALGTLRKLQLMHHLELIGRWLDDAI
;
A
#
# COMPACT_ATOMS: atom_id res chain seq x y z
N MET A 1 6.72 2.86 -16.56
CA MET A 1 6.29 3.42 -15.26
C MET A 1 6.28 2.28 -14.26
N ASN A 2 6.77 2.51 -13.04
CA ASN A 2 6.69 1.56 -11.92
C ASN A 2 5.92 2.19 -10.75
N TYR A 3 5.32 1.35 -9.91
CA TYR A 3 4.65 1.75 -8.69
C TYR A 3 5.45 1.29 -7.47
N TYR A 4 5.71 2.21 -6.56
CA TYR A 4 6.52 1.99 -5.37
C TYR A 4 5.69 2.21 -4.09
N PRO A 5 4.79 1.29 -3.71
CA PRO A 5 3.97 1.45 -2.52
C PRO A 5 4.85 1.49 -1.27
N LEU A 6 4.75 2.55 -0.47
CA LEU A 6 5.47 2.66 0.80
C LEU A 6 4.61 2.05 1.91
N ILE A 7 5.04 0.89 2.39
CA ILE A 7 4.28 0.04 3.31
C ILE A 7 5.03 -0.04 4.63
N ARG A 8 4.36 0.42 5.70
CA ARG A 8 4.83 0.24 7.08
C ARG A 8 4.67 -1.24 7.42
N GLY A 9 5.75 -1.96 7.65
CA GLY A 9 5.81 -3.41 7.82
C GLY A 9 5.18 -3.94 9.10
N LYS A 10 3.89 -3.66 9.34
CA LYS A 10 3.09 -4.25 10.41
C LYS A 10 2.72 -5.68 10.06
N LEU A 11 2.18 -6.42 11.04
CA LEU A 11 1.87 -7.84 10.92
C LEU A 11 1.05 -8.19 9.67
N TYR A 12 -0.05 -7.48 9.42
CA TYR A 12 -0.96 -7.79 8.31
C TYR A 12 -0.48 -7.25 6.96
N ASP A 13 0.31 -6.18 6.97
CA ASP A 13 0.97 -5.68 5.76
C ASP A 13 2.02 -6.68 5.26
N LEU A 14 2.84 -7.22 6.18
CA LEU A 14 3.78 -8.30 5.90
C LEU A 14 3.08 -9.57 5.42
N ALA A 15 1.93 -9.91 6.02
CA ALA A 15 1.14 -11.07 5.61
C ALA A 15 0.60 -10.90 4.18
N ALA A 16 0.13 -9.71 3.80
CA ALA A 16 -0.36 -9.42 2.45
C ALA A 16 0.77 -9.53 1.42
N LEU A 17 1.91 -8.86 1.66
CA LEU A 17 3.07 -8.91 0.79
C LEU A 17 3.61 -10.33 0.62
N THR A 18 3.71 -11.08 1.72
CA THR A 18 4.13 -12.49 1.69
C THR A 18 3.20 -13.34 0.83
N GLU A 19 1.88 -13.14 0.95
CA GLU A 19 0.88 -13.89 0.17
C GLU A 19 0.98 -13.59 -1.31
N LEU A 20 0.96 -12.29 -1.68
CA LEU A 20 1.05 -11.84 -3.08
C LEU A 20 2.31 -12.37 -3.76
N ALA A 21 3.46 -12.30 -3.08
CA ALA A 21 4.70 -12.85 -3.61
C ALA A 21 4.60 -14.36 -3.78
N ASN A 22 4.18 -15.11 -2.75
CA ASN A 22 4.09 -16.57 -2.83
C ASN A 22 3.13 -17.05 -3.93
N GLN A 23 1.99 -16.40 -4.09
CA GLN A 23 1.01 -16.71 -5.12
C GLN A 23 1.37 -16.14 -6.50
N HIS A 24 2.44 -15.34 -6.60
CA HIS A 24 2.87 -14.68 -7.84
C HIS A 24 1.79 -13.78 -8.45
N LEU A 25 1.07 -13.06 -7.59
CA LEU A 25 -0.02 -12.15 -7.97
C LEU A 25 0.43 -10.69 -8.11
N LEU A 26 1.71 -10.41 -7.83
CA LEU A 26 2.27 -9.07 -7.90
C LEU A 26 2.97 -8.86 -9.25
N SER A 27 2.51 -7.87 -10.03
CA SER A 27 3.20 -7.45 -11.25
C SER A 27 4.65 -7.06 -10.96
N PRO A 28 5.61 -7.35 -11.85
CA PRO A 28 6.99 -6.85 -11.75
C PRO A 28 7.11 -5.32 -11.72
N ARG A 29 6.07 -4.60 -12.15
CA ARG A 29 6.00 -3.12 -12.11
C ARG A 29 5.66 -2.58 -10.72
N VAL A 30 5.18 -3.43 -9.82
CA VAL A 30 4.94 -3.07 -8.42
C VAL A 30 6.17 -3.46 -7.61
N VAL A 31 6.88 -2.46 -7.10
CA VAL A 31 8.12 -2.62 -6.33
C VAL A 31 7.89 -2.08 -4.92
N PRO A 32 7.43 -2.90 -3.96
CA PRO A 32 7.11 -2.42 -2.63
C PRO A 32 8.33 -1.85 -1.90
N ILE A 33 8.11 -0.75 -1.19
CA ILE A 33 9.06 -0.17 -0.23
C ILE A 33 8.57 -0.57 1.16
N LEU A 34 9.19 -1.61 1.71
CA LEU A 34 8.90 -2.11 3.04
C LEU A 34 9.72 -1.35 4.08
N GLU A 35 9.04 -0.64 4.97
CA GLU A 35 9.66 -0.05 6.14
C GLU A 35 9.42 -0.89 7.39
N PRO A 36 10.44 -1.57 7.94
CA PRO A 36 10.28 -2.32 9.18
C PRO A 36 9.91 -1.38 10.34
N VAL A 37 8.76 -1.62 10.98
CA VAL A 37 8.33 -0.83 12.15
C VAL A 37 8.49 -1.58 13.48
N LYS A 38 8.51 -2.92 13.42
CA LYS A 38 8.74 -3.81 14.57
C LYS A 38 9.62 -4.98 14.16
N ASP A 39 10.32 -5.56 15.13
CA ASP A 39 11.16 -6.72 14.93
C ASP A 39 10.32 -8.02 14.89
N LEU A 40 9.67 -8.24 13.75
CA LEU A 40 8.73 -9.34 13.55
C LEU A 40 9.33 -10.45 12.67
N PRO A 41 9.05 -11.74 12.97
CA PRO A 41 9.42 -12.87 12.08
C PRO A 41 8.90 -12.72 10.64
N GLY A 42 7.78 -12.01 10.47
CA GLY A 42 7.17 -11.73 9.18
C GLY A 42 8.10 -10.97 8.22
N LEU A 43 9.07 -10.20 8.71
CA LEU A 43 10.07 -9.50 7.90
C LEU A 43 10.90 -10.49 7.07
N VAL A 44 11.49 -11.46 7.75
CA VAL A 44 12.32 -12.51 7.12
C VAL A 44 11.46 -13.40 6.22
N LYS A 45 10.22 -13.70 6.62
CA LYS A 45 9.28 -14.48 5.80
C LYS A 45 8.95 -13.77 4.49
N THR A 46 8.65 -12.47 4.56
CA THR A 46 8.33 -11.64 3.39
C THR A 46 9.55 -11.57 2.46
N ALA A 47 10.73 -11.23 2.99
CA ALA A 47 11.97 -11.19 2.23
C ALA A 47 12.23 -12.50 1.46
N LYS A 48 12.12 -13.65 2.15
CA LYS A 48 12.28 -14.98 1.52
C LYS A 48 11.27 -15.24 0.40
N ALA A 49 10.02 -14.79 0.54
CA ALA A 49 9.01 -14.97 -0.51
C ALA A 49 9.38 -14.21 -1.79
N PHE A 50 9.81 -12.95 -1.66
CA PHE A 50 10.28 -12.13 -2.79
C PHE A 50 11.55 -12.70 -3.42
N THR A 51 12.54 -13.10 -2.62
CA THR A 51 13.77 -13.75 -3.13
C THR A 51 13.46 -15.03 -3.90
N LYS A 52 12.59 -15.91 -3.35
CA LYS A 52 12.21 -17.17 -4.00
C LYS A 52 11.58 -16.95 -5.37
N ARG A 53 10.85 -15.84 -5.54
CA ARG A 53 10.12 -15.50 -6.77
C ARG A 53 10.88 -14.54 -7.69
N GLN A 54 12.11 -14.17 -7.33
CA GLN A 54 12.93 -13.19 -8.06
C GLN A 54 12.20 -11.85 -8.28
N GLN A 55 11.36 -11.44 -7.32
CA GLN A 55 10.61 -10.18 -7.37
C GLN A 55 11.35 -9.10 -6.57
N PRO A 56 11.37 -7.84 -7.07
CA PRO A 56 12.04 -6.75 -6.39
C PRO A 56 11.29 -6.34 -5.11
N LEU A 57 12.06 -6.09 -4.05
CA LEU A 57 11.56 -5.56 -2.78
C LEU A 57 12.58 -4.57 -2.24
N VAL A 58 12.16 -3.34 -1.98
CA VAL A 58 13.00 -2.35 -1.30
C VAL A 58 12.75 -2.47 0.20
N VAL A 59 13.81 -2.55 1.00
CA VAL A 59 13.71 -2.60 2.47
C VAL A 59 14.40 -1.36 3.03
N VAL A 60 13.65 -0.56 3.80
CA VAL A 60 14.19 0.63 4.46
C VAL A 60 15.14 0.22 5.58
N THR A 61 16.37 0.73 5.52
CA THR A 61 17.46 0.39 6.46
C THR A 61 17.66 1.43 7.58
N ASN A 62 17.02 2.59 7.48
CA ASN A 62 16.96 3.64 8.49
C ASN A 62 15.50 4.07 8.75
N PRO A 63 14.63 3.14 9.20
CA PRO A 63 13.21 3.43 9.39
C PRO A 63 13.01 4.63 10.32
N GLN A 64 12.04 5.47 10.00
CA GLN A 64 11.74 6.72 10.72
C GLN A 64 10.62 6.55 11.73
N VAL A 65 9.89 5.43 11.68
CA VAL A 65 8.75 5.16 12.55
C VAL A 65 8.80 3.75 13.14
N GLY A 66 8.07 3.57 14.25
CA GLY A 66 8.07 2.34 15.02
C GLY A 66 9.33 2.17 15.88
N THR A 67 9.58 0.95 16.35
CA THR A 67 10.67 0.64 17.29
C THR A 67 11.83 -0.13 16.64
N TYR A 68 11.69 -0.61 15.40
CA TYR A 68 12.72 -1.41 14.74
C TYR A 68 14.06 -0.67 14.62
N GLY A 69 14.05 0.60 14.18
CA GLY A 69 15.25 1.42 14.02
C GLY A 69 15.94 1.79 15.33
N LEU A 70 15.28 1.58 16.48
CA LEU A 70 15.84 1.85 17.81
C LEU A 70 16.64 0.65 18.35
N LEU A 71 16.57 -0.50 17.69
CA LEU A 71 17.26 -1.72 18.10
C LEU A 71 18.71 -1.70 17.63
N ALA A 72 19.65 -1.83 18.57
CA ALA A 72 21.07 -1.99 18.23
C ALA A 72 21.33 -3.28 17.42
N THR A 73 20.62 -4.37 17.76
CA THR A 73 20.74 -5.67 17.08
C THR A 73 19.35 -6.30 16.94
N PRO A 74 18.61 -6.03 15.84
CA PRO A 74 17.34 -6.69 15.57
C PRO A 74 17.52 -8.21 15.42
N LYS A 75 16.54 -9.00 15.85
CA LYS A 75 16.55 -10.47 15.69
C LYS A 75 16.19 -10.90 14.27
N HIS A 76 15.27 -10.17 13.63
CA HIS A 76 14.75 -10.50 12.29
C HIS A 76 15.32 -9.52 11.26
N GLN A 77 16.63 -9.64 11.03
CA GLN A 77 17.33 -8.86 10.01
C GLN A 77 17.10 -9.49 8.62
N ILE A 78 16.99 -8.63 7.62
CA ILE A 78 16.88 -9.05 6.22
C ILE A 78 18.24 -8.86 5.55
N ALA A 79 18.77 -9.93 4.95
CA ALA A 79 19.95 -9.83 4.10
C ALA A 79 19.56 -9.19 2.76
N LEU A 80 20.21 -8.08 2.40
CA LEU A 80 19.91 -7.30 1.20
C LEU A 80 20.80 -7.74 0.05
N THR A 81 20.40 -8.83 -0.60
CA THR A 81 20.98 -9.28 -1.87
C THR A 81 19.90 -9.24 -2.95
N PRO A 82 20.25 -8.93 -4.22
CA PRO A 82 19.29 -8.96 -5.32
C PRO A 82 18.42 -10.23 -5.29
N PRO A 83 17.09 -10.13 -5.46
CA PRO A 83 16.35 -8.95 -5.93
C PRO A 83 15.97 -7.93 -4.83
N LEU A 84 16.39 -8.14 -3.59
CA LEU A 84 16.13 -7.21 -2.49
C LEU A 84 17.11 -6.04 -2.55
N MET A 85 16.59 -4.83 -2.37
CA MET A 85 17.33 -3.58 -2.48
C MET A 85 17.27 -2.81 -1.17
N ALA A 86 18.35 -2.10 -0.86
CA ALA A 86 18.36 -1.14 0.24
C ALA A 86 17.58 0.12 -0.14
N GLY A 87 16.64 0.50 0.71
CA GLY A 87 16.03 1.83 0.73
C GLY A 87 16.52 2.61 1.93
N ARG A 88 16.59 3.94 1.80
CA ARG A 88 16.89 4.84 2.91
C ARG A 88 16.05 6.10 2.87
N TYR A 89 15.56 6.56 4.01
CA TYR A 89 15.21 7.98 4.16
C TYR A 89 16.45 8.84 3.99
N PHE A 90 16.26 10.06 3.49
CA PHE A 90 17.35 10.97 3.16
C PHE A 90 18.35 11.11 4.32
N ASP A 91 19.58 10.70 4.06
CA ASP A 91 20.74 10.90 4.91
C ASP A 91 22.01 10.98 4.05
N PRO A 92 23.22 11.16 4.62
CA PRO A 92 24.44 11.24 3.83
C PRO A 92 24.82 9.97 3.05
N ILE A 93 24.19 8.81 3.29
CA ILE A 93 24.61 7.52 2.73
C ILE A 93 23.83 7.20 1.45
N ASP A 94 24.55 6.90 0.36
CA ASP A 94 23.93 6.49 -0.91
C ASP A 94 23.22 5.14 -0.77
N SER A 95 22.14 4.97 -1.54
CA SER A 95 21.35 3.75 -1.52
C SER A 95 20.74 3.46 -2.89
N ALA A 96 20.23 2.24 -3.09
CA ALA A 96 19.55 1.90 -4.33
C ALA A 96 18.25 2.71 -4.50
N LEU A 97 17.60 3.06 -3.38
CA LEU A 97 16.47 3.98 -3.33
C LEU A 97 16.61 4.95 -2.14
N THR A 98 16.42 6.24 -2.39
CA THR A 98 16.39 7.28 -1.35
C THR A 98 15.03 7.95 -1.30
N ILE A 99 14.48 8.10 -0.09
CA ILE A 99 13.20 8.76 0.21
C ILE A 99 13.49 10.15 0.78
N ALA A 100 13.25 11.20 -0.01
CA ALA A 100 13.26 12.57 0.46
C ALA A 100 11.84 12.98 0.91
N GLN A 101 11.76 13.64 2.06
CA GLN A 101 10.51 14.13 2.65
C GLN A 101 10.29 15.62 2.39
N THR A 102 11.31 16.35 1.94
CA THR A 102 11.23 17.79 1.66
C THR A 102 11.89 18.16 0.35
N MET A 103 11.49 19.30 -0.21
CA MET A 103 12.16 19.89 -1.38
C MET A 103 13.66 20.12 -1.15
N ALA A 104 14.06 20.51 0.06
CA ALA A 104 15.46 20.76 0.40
C ALA A 104 16.29 19.47 0.28
N GLN A 105 15.75 18.36 0.77
CA GLN A 105 16.37 17.03 0.61
C GLN A 105 16.38 16.60 -0.86
N ALA A 106 15.27 16.76 -1.59
CA ALA A 106 15.16 16.39 -3.00
C ALA A 106 16.18 17.14 -3.89
N ARG A 107 16.47 18.41 -3.61
CA ARG A 107 17.51 19.18 -4.32
C ARG A 107 18.90 18.54 -4.23
N LEU A 108 19.21 17.91 -3.11
CA LEU A 108 20.49 17.26 -2.87
C LEU A 108 20.60 15.88 -3.54
N LEU A 109 19.53 15.37 -4.14
CA LEU A 109 19.51 14.08 -4.84
C LEU A 109 19.98 14.15 -6.30
N LYS A 110 20.09 15.35 -6.91
CA LYS A 110 20.34 15.51 -8.36
C LYS A 110 21.56 14.76 -8.90
N HIS A 111 22.58 14.54 -8.07
CA HIS A 111 23.81 13.86 -8.45
C HIS A 111 24.02 12.54 -7.70
N ARG A 112 23.01 12.07 -6.96
CA ARG A 112 23.08 10.83 -6.20
C ARG A 112 22.61 9.68 -7.08
N PRO A 113 23.20 8.48 -6.94
CA PRO A 113 22.75 7.31 -7.67
C PRO A 113 21.39 6.82 -7.15
N GLY A 114 20.77 5.92 -7.93
CA GLY A 114 19.58 5.19 -7.50
C GLY A 114 18.26 5.89 -7.82
N ILE A 115 17.19 5.33 -7.26
CA ILE A 115 15.82 5.86 -7.40
C ILE A 115 15.57 6.90 -6.32
N HIS A 116 14.85 7.97 -6.66
CA HIS A 116 14.55 9.06 -5.74
C HIS A 116 13.05 9.15 -5.52
N VAL A 117 12.57 8.64 -4.38
CA VAL A 117 11.19 8.88 -3.94
C VAL A 117 11.13 10.27 -3.33
N VAL A 118 10.36 11.17 -3.92
CA VAL A 118 10.31 12.59 -3.56
C VAL A 118 8.86 13.07 -3.44
N PRO A 119 8.57 14.16 -2.69
CA PRO A 119 7.19 14.64 -2.55
C PRO A 119 6.60 15.03 -3.90
N ASP A 120 5.34 14.66 -4.13
CA ASP A 120 4.63 15.02 -5.37
C ASP A 120 4.13 16.47 -5.38
N GLU A 121 5.07 17.40 -5.49
CA GLU A 121 4.80 18.83 -5.49
C GLU A 121 5.33 19.48 -6.77
N ALA A 122 4.61 20.47 -7.32
CA ALA A 122 5.03 21.19 -8.53
C ALA A 122 6.47 21.74 -8.43
N ARG A 123 6.85 22.26 -7.26
CA ARG A 123 8.21 22.78 -7.00
C ARG A 123 9.29 21.69 -7.02
N VAL A 124 8.96 20.47 -6.60
CA VAL A 124 9.88 19.33 -6.65
C VAL A 124 10.02 18.84 -8.09
N ARG A 125 8.92 18.78 -8.85
CA ARG A 125 8.94 18.42 -10.29
C ARG A 125 9.84 19.34 -11.12
N GLN A 126 9.94 20.63 -10.76
CA GLN A 126 10.85 21.58 -11.42
C GLN A 126 12.34 21.22 -11.28
N LEU A 127 12.72 20.38 -10.31
CA LEU A 127 14.11 19.93 -10.15
C LEU A 127 14.56 18.99 -11.27
N ARG A 128 13.61 18.36 -11.98
CA ARG A 128 13.85 17.45 -13.10
C ARG A 128 14.89 16.38 -12.76
N LEU A 129 14.67 15.67 -11.65
CA LEU A 129 15.51 14.53 -11.27
C LEU A 129 15.22 13.36 -12.23
N ASP A 130 16.27 12.78 -12.80
CA ASP A 130 16.16 11.74 -13.85
C ASP A 130 15.42 10.48 -13.35
N SER A 131 15.70 10.06 -12.11
CA SER A 131 15.13 8.86 -11.49
C SER A 131 14.06 9.18 -10.44
N ALA A 132 13.27 10.24 -10.65
CA ALA A 132 12.20 10.62 -9.72
C ALA A 132 11.03 9.64 -9.72
N VAL A 133 10.63 9.26 -8.51
CA VAL A 133 9.38 8.62 -8.17
C VAL A 133 8.61 9.56 -7.26
N TYR A 134 7.39 9.93 -7.64
CA TYR A 134 6.64 10.95 -6.90
C TYR A 134 5.72 10.32 -5.86
N LEU A 135 5.95 10.65 -4.58
CA LEU A 135 5.18 10.21 -3.42
C LEU A 135 4.01 11.16 -3.19
N ASN A 136 2.79 10.66 -3.38
CA ASN A 136 1.56 11.38 -3.14
C ASN A 136 0.74 10.74 -2.01
N ASP A 137 0.57 11.46 -0.91
CA ASP A 137 -0.22 11.02 0.25
C ASP A 137 -1.65 11.57 0.15
N HIS A 138 -2.47 10.91 -0.68
CA HIS A 138 -3.78 11.40 -1.09
C HIS A 138 -4.94 10.49 -0.66
N PHE A 139 -4.67 9.50 0.20
CA PHE A 139 -5.75 8.68 0.77
C PHE A 139 -6.59 9.55 1.72
N THR A 140 -7.86 9.75 1.39
CA THR A 140 -8.79 10.53 2.22
C THR A 140 -8.98 9.86 3.57
N THR A 141 -8.73 10.57 4.66
CA THR A 141 -8.97 10.07 6.02
C THR A 141 -10.07 10.86 6.70
N TRP A 142 -11.00 10.13 7.30
CA TRP A 142 -12.08 10.71 8.10
C TRP A 142 -11.86 10.40 9.58
N SER A 143 -12.35 11.30 10.44
CA SER A 143 -12.30 11.11 11.89
C SER A 143 -13.14 9.92 12.35
N HIS A 144 -14.24 9.63 11.66
CA HIS A 144 -15.05 8.43 11.90
C HIS A 144 -15.14 7.59 10.63
N THR A 145 -14.95 6.27 10.77
CA THR A 145 -15.09 5.34 9.64
C THR A 145 -16.47 5.38 8.97
N ALA A 146 -17.53 5.74 9.71
CA ALA A 146 -18.87 5.86 9.13
C ALA A 146 -18.98 6.99 8.09
N ASP A 147 -18.12 8.01 8.17
CA ASP A 147 -18.19 9.19 7.31
C ASP A 147 -17.79 8.90 5.85
N TYR A 148 -17.09 7.79 5.58
CA TYR A 148 -16.86 7.31 4.21
C TYR A 148 -18.17 7.01 3.45
N ALA A 149 -19.30 6.82 4.15
CA ALA A 149 -20.60 6.65 3.50
C ALA A 149 -21.11 7.94 2.82
N GLN A 150 -20.56 9.10 3.18
CA GLN A 150 -20.92 10.39 2.57
C GLN A 150 -20.34 10.56 1.16
N LEU A 151 -19.20 9.92 0.89
CA LEU A 151 -18.54 9.92 -0.42
C LEU A 151 -17.94 8.54 -0.68
N GLN A 152 -18.76 7.65 -1.24
CA GLN A 152 -18.36 6.26 -1.46
C GLN A 152 -17.46 6.04 -2.66
N ASP A 153 -17.37 6.98 -3.61
CA ASP A 153 -16.56 6.85 -4.82
C ASP A 153 -15.64 8.06 -5.01
N GLU A 154 -14.36 7.86 -4.74
CA GLU A 154 -13.34 8.90 -4.83
C GLU A 154 -12.44 8.70 -6.05
N PHE A 155 -11.94 9.80 -6.61
CA PHE A 155 -10.81 9.74 -7.53
C PHE A 155 -9.56 9.31 -6.76
N TYR A 156 -8.79 8.38 -7.32
CA TYR A 156 -7.57 7.89 -6.68
C TYR A 156 -6.32 8.31 -7.47
N GLN A 157 -6.21 7.93 -8.74
CA GLN A 157 -5.01 8.21 -9.54
C GLN A 157 -5.31 8.54 -11.00
N TYR A 158 -4.50 9.42 -11.57
CA TYR A 158 -4.53 9.75 -12.99
C TYR A 158 -4.09 8.56 -13.86
N PRO A 159 -4.49 8.48 -15.14
CA PRO A 159 -3.95 7.50 -16.06
C PRO A 159 -2.42 7.58 -16.14
N VAL A 160 -1.77 6.43 -16.38
CA VAL A 160 -0.30 6.30 -16.43
C VAL A 160 0.37 7.34 -17.33
N SER A 161 -0.27 7.70 -18.45
CA SER A 161 0.23 8.68 -19.43
C SER A 161 0.35 10.11 -18.89
N LEU A 162 -0.33 10.44 -17.79
CA LEU A 162 -0.29 11.75 -17.15
C LEU A 162 0.61 11.77 -15.90
N LEU A 163 1.14 10.62 -15.47
CA LEU A 163 1.99 10.55 -14.29
C LEU A 163 3.42 11.02 -14.59
N PRO A 164 4.02 11.85 -13.71
CA PRO A 164 5.38 12.33 -13.89
C PRO A 164 6.43 11.30 -13.45
N GLY A 165 7.67 11.50 -13.92
CA GLY A 165 8.83 10.72 -13.47
C GLY A 165 8.89 9.31 -14.06
N ILE A 166 9.71 8.46 -13.43
CA ILE A 166 9.85 7.05 -13.81
C ILE A 166 8.89 6.13 -13.05
N GLY A 167 8.24 6.67 -12.02
CA GLY A 167 7.29 5.97 -11.17
C GLY A 167 6.49 6.89 -10.26
N PHE A 168 5.54 6.31 -9.56
CA PHE A 168 4.79 6.98 -8.49
C PHE A 168 4.82 6.12 -7.23
N SER A 169 4.56 6.75 -6.09
CA SER A 169 4.56 6.17 -4.76
C SER A 169 3.41 6.76 -3.96
N GLU A 170 2.90 6.01 -3.02
CA GLU A 170 1.87 6.41 -2.07
C GLU A 170 1.96 5.54 -0.83
N TYR A 171 1.12 5.82 0.16
CA TYR A 171 0.86 4.93 1.29
C TYR A 171 -0.44 4.16 0.98
N PRO A 172 -0.39 2.86 0.62
CA PRO A 172 -1.59 2.16 0.20
C PRO A 172 -2.61 2.07 1.34
N ILE A 173 -3.86 2.44 1.05
CA ILE A 173 -5.02 2.39 1.95
C ILE A 173 -4.76 2.98 3.35
N THR A 174 -3.81 3.93 3.47
CA THR A 174 -3.40 4.59 4.72
C THR A 174 -2.73 5.91 4.36
N THR A 175 -2.28 6.68 5.35
CA THR A 175 -1.48 7.88 5.13
C THR A 175 -0.06 7.71 5.62
N GLY A 176 0.77 8.73 5.38
CA GLY A 176 2.13 8.83 5.89
C GLY A 176 2.20 8.89 7.41
N ASP A 177 1.12 9.28 8.08
CA ASP A 177 1.00 9.32 9.53
C ASP A 177 1.04 7.92 10.13
N TYR A 178 2.11 7.63 10.87
CA TYR A 178 2.27 6.35 11.53
C TYR A 178 1.55 6.30 12.87
N GLN A 179 0.66 5.32 13.01
CA GLN A 179 0.04 4.97 14.28
C GLN A 179 0.43 3.56 14.69
N GLU A 180 0.93 3.41 15.91
CA GLU A 180 1.41 2.13 16.47
C GLU A 180 0.28 1.11 16.66
N GLN A 181 -0.89 1.60 17.06
CA GLN A 181 -2.09 0.82 17.30
C GLN A 181 -3.24 1.40 16.49
N GLY A 182 -4.15 0.55 16.04
CA GLY A 182 -5.44 1.00 15.52
C GLY A 182 -6.36 1.38 16.67
N PHE A 183 -7.32 2.25 16.38
CA PHE A 183 -8.37 2.61 17.33
C PHE A 183 -9.62 1.78 17.08
N ALA A 184 -10.41 1.55 18.14
CA ALA A 184 -11.72 0.95 17.98
C ALA A 184 -12.59 1.86 17.10
N GLN A 185 -13.21 1.28 16.07
CA GLN A 185 -14.09 1.99 15.14
C GLN A 185 -15.52 1.50 15.35
N ARG A 186 -16.48 2.43 15.24
CA ARG A 186 -17.91 2.10 15.33
C ARG A 186 -18.45 1.47 14.05
N ALA A 187 -17.75 1.67 12.94
CA ALA A 187 -18.07 1.15 11.62
C ALA A 187 -16.93 0.30 11.06
N ILE A 188 -17.25 -0.57 10.11
CA ILE A 188 -16.28 -1.22 9.24
C ILE A 188 -16.39 -0.60 7.85
N ALA A 189 -15.24 -0.23 7.28
CA ALA A 189 -15.13 0.15 5.89
C ALA A 189 -14.20 -0.81 5.14
N LEU A 190 -14.58 -1.14 3.90
CA LEU A 190 -13.74 -1.82 2.92
C LEU A 190 -13.44 -0.83 1.80
N HIS A 191 -12.17 -0.62 1.52
CA HIS A 191 -11.66 0.30 0.50
C HIS A 191 -11.11 -0.51 -0.66
N LEU A 192 -11.77 -0.47 -1.81
CA LEU A 192 -11.38 -1.21 -3.00
C LEU A 192 -11.08 -0.24 -4.14
N VAL A 193 -9.86 -0.32 -4.66
CA VAL A 193 -9.48 0.43 -5.86
C VAL A 193 -10.12 -0.24 -7.08
N TYR A 194 -10.36 0.49 -8.16
CA TYR A 194 -10.81 -0.05 -9.44
C TYR A 194 -10.41 0.86 -10.60
N VAL A 195 -10.41 0.30 -11.81
CA VAL A 195 -10.15 1.06 -13.03
C VAL A 195 -11.46 1.74 -13.45
N GLY A 196 -11.50 3.06 -13.32
CA GLY A 196 -12.64 3.87 -13.72
C GLY A 196 -12.57 4.37 -15.17
N PRO A 197 -13.48 5.28 -15.55
CA PRO A 197 -13.48 5.91 -16.86
C PRO A 197 -12.14 6.54 -17.22
N HIS A 198 -11.80 6.56 -18.51
CA HIS A 198 -10.54 7.13 -19.02
C HIS A 198 -9.26 6.54 -18.39
N ASN A 199 -9.32 5.29 -17.92
CA ASN A 199 -8.21 4.57 -17.31
C ASN A 199 -7.63 5.26 -16.05
N THR A 200 -8.45 6.05 -15.35
CA THR A 200 -8.12 6.57 -14.01
C THR A 200 -8.33 5.47 -12.97
N LEU A 201 -7.57 5.47 -11.89
CA LEU A 201 -7.93 4.67 -10.71
C LEU A 201 -8.94 5.44 -9.85
N ARG A 202 -9.92 4.71 -9.33
CA ARG A 202 -10.91 5.19 -8.38
C ARG A 202 -10.90 4.31 -7.15
N LEU A 203 -11.35 4.86 -6.02
CA LEU A 203 -11.45 4.14 -4.75
C LEU A 203 -12.91 4.10 -4.32
N HIS A 204 -13.45 2.89 -4.16
CA HIS A 204 -14.80 2.68 -3.64
C HIS A 204 -14.76 2.32 -2.15
N HIS A 205 -15.65 2.91 -1.36
CA HIS A 205 -15.76 2.74 0.08
C HIS A 205 -17.08 2.04 0.45
N PHE A 206 -17.00 0.76 0.82
CA PHE A 206 -18.13 0.02 1.36
C PHE A 206 -18.17 0.17 2.85
N VAL A 207 -19.23 0.76 3.39
CA VAL A 207 -19.35 1.05 4.82
C VAL A 207 -20.50 0.25 5.42
N SER A 208 -20.30 -0.25 6.64
CA SER A 208 -21.38 -0.83 7.44
C SER A 208 -22.47 0.21 7.72
N VAL A 209 -23.70 -0.23 8.01
CA VAL A 209 -24.86 0.65 8.15
C VAL A 209 -25.11 0.98 9.63
N ASN A 210 -25.10 -0.02 10.50
CA ASN A 210 -25.44 0.14 11.91
C ASN A 210 -24.21 0.54 12.74
N ASN A 211 -23.96 1.85 12.88
CA ASN A 211 -22.70 2.41 13.40
C ASN A 211 -22.84 3.22 14.71
N GLU A 212 -23.93 3.05 15.46
CA GLU A 212 -24.20 3.83 16.69
C GLU A 212 -23.22 3.50 17.84
N ASP A 213 -22.77 2.24 17.92
CA ASP A 213 -21.90 1.73 18.98
C ASP A 213 -20.66 0.98 18.44
N TYR A 214 -19.87 0.38 19.35
CA TYR A 214 -18.69 -0.44 19.02
C TYR A 214 -18.98 -1.95 18.99
N GLN A 215 -20.23 -2.35 19.19
CA GLN A 215 -20.59 -3.75 19.34
C GLN A 215 -20.64 -4.45 17.98
N ASP A 216 -20.59 -5.78 18.03
CA ASP A 216 -20.78 -6.70 16.91
C ASP A 216 -20.06 -6.32 15.59
N PRO A 217 -18.71 -6.33 15.59
CA PRO A 217 -17.95 -6.10 14.36
C PRO A 217 -18.23 -7.14 13.27
N ALA A 218 -18.74 -8.33 13.63
CA ALA A 218 -19.07 -9.35 12.63
C ALA A 218 -20.28 -8.94 11.79
N SER A 219 -21.38 -8.51 12.42
CA SER A 219 -22.54 -8.00 11.69
C SER A 219 -22.20 -6.81 10.82
N LYS A 220 -21.41 -5.86 11.32
CA LYS A 220 -20.90 -4.71 10.55
C LYS A 220 -20.11 -5.13 9.32
N PHE A 221 -19.28 -6.16 9.43
CA PHE A 221 -18.58 -6.71 8.27
C PHE A 221 -19.56 -7.24 7.24
N PHE A 222 -20.58 -8.02 7.63
CA PHE A 222 -21.56 -8.55 6.68
C PHE A 222 -22.42 -7.46 6.02
N GLU A 223 -22.72 -6.38 6.74
CA GLU A 223 -23.38 -5.19 6.16
C GLU A 223 -22.54 -4.56 5.04
N ALA A 224 -21.27 -4.29 5.30
CA ALA A 224 -20.35 -3.76 4.28
C ALA A 224 -20.14 -4.75 3.13
N ALA A 225 -19.89 -6.03 3.45
CA ALA A 225 -19.56 -7.05 2.48
C ALA A 225 -20.75 -7.44 1.57
N SER A 226 -21.99 -7.26 2.03
CA SER A 226 -23.19 -7.52 1.21
C SER A 226 -23.27 -6.66 -0.07
N GLN A 227 -22.53 -5.55 -0.10
CA GLN A 227 -22.49 -4.62 -1.23
C GLN A 227 -21.46 -5.03 -2.30
N LEU A 228 -20.55 -5.96 -1.99
CA LEU A 228 -19.41 -6.30 -2.86
C LEU A 228 -19.81 -6.97 -4.16
N GLU A 229 -20.70 -7.96 -4.13
CA GLU A 229 -21.11 -8.69 -5.33
C GLU A 229 -21.94 -7.84 -6.30
N PRO A 230 -22.96 -7.07 -5.84
CA PRO A 230 -23.67 -6.13 -6.72
C PRO A 230 -22.72 -5.13 -7.38
N TRP A 231 -21.73 -4.62 -6.64
CA TRP A 231 -20.73 -3.70 -7.19
C TRP A 231 -19.79 -4.40 -8.19
N LEU A 232 -19.30 -5.60 -7.87
CA LEU A 232 -18.42 -6.36 -8.75
C LEU A 232 -19.10 -6.74 -10.07
N ALA A 233 -20.42 -6.95 -10.06
CA ALA A 233 -21.19 -7.18 -11.28
C ALA A 233 -21.15 -5.98 -12.24
N MET A 234 -20.98 -4.76 -11.71
CA MET A 234 -20.81 -3.52 -12.49
C MET A 234 -19.35 -3.22 -12.85
N HIS A 235 -18.41 -3.79 -12.11
CA HIS A 235 -16.96 -3.59 -12.25
C HIS A 235 -16.19 -4.92 -12.33
N PRO A 236 -16.50 -5.80 -13.30
CA PRO A 236 -15.97 -7.17 -13.35
C PRO A 236 -14.44 -7.25 -13.40
N GLU A 237 -13.77 -6.22 -13.92
CA GLU A 237 -12.31 -6.09 -13.98
C GLU A 237 -11.64 -5.96 -12.60
N ALA A 238 -12.39 -5.52 -11.58
CA ALA A 238 -11.90 -5.31 -10.23
C ALA A 238 -11.66 -6.61 -9.43
N VAL A 239 -12.03 -7.77 -10.00
CA VAL A 239 -11.83 -9.08 -9.36
C VAL A 239 -10.35 -9.31 -9.05
N THR A 240 -10.01 -9.55 -7.79
CA THR A 240 -8.66 -9.91 -7.31
C THR A 240 -8.76 -11.08 -6.35
N SER A 241 -7.64 -11.74 -6.05
CA SER A 241 -7.58 -12.75 -4.98
C SER A 241 -8.08 -12.20 -3.63
N GLY A 242 -7.71 -10.95 -3.30
CA GLY A 242 -8.17 -10.28 -2.08
C GLY A 242 -9.68 -10.06 -2.03
N LEU A 243 -10.30 -9.60 -3.12
CA LEU A 243 -11.74 -9.38 -3.22
C LEU A 243 -12.52 -10.69 -3.23
N THR A 244 -12.06 -11.68 -4.00
CA THR A 244 -12.67 -13.01 -4.02
C THR A 244 -12.73 -13.60 -2.60
N GLN A 245 -11.65 -13.49 -1.83
CA GLN A 245 -11.63 -13.99 -0.46
C GLN A 245 -12.58 -13.23 0.49
N LEU A 246 -12.75 -11.91 0.31
CA LEU A 246 -13.74 -11.13 1.07
C LEU A 246 -15.17 -11.61 0.78
N ILE A 247 -15.49 -11.87 -0.48
CA ILE A 247 -16.79 -12.41 -0.92
C ILE A 247 -16.98 -13.84 -0.37
N THR A 248 -15.95 -14.69 -0.39
CA THR A 248 -16.00 -16.02 0.23
C THR A 248 -16.37 -15.94 1.71
N PHE A 249 -15.74 -15.05 2.48
CA PHE A 249 -16.07 -14.87 3.90
C PHE A 249 -17.50 -14.41 4.13
N TYR A 250 -18.04 -13.57 3.25
CA TYR A 250 -19.46 -13.19 3.29
C TYR A 250 -20.38 -14.41 3.11
N HIS A 251 -20.13 -15.22 2.08
CA HIS A 251 -20.94 -16.43 1.79
C HIS A 251 -20.86 -17.49 2.88
N GLU A 252 -19.67 -17.68 3.45
CA GLU A 252 -19.43 -18.62 4.56
C GLU A 252 -19.97 -18.11 5.91
N ARG A 253 -20.51 -16.89 5.96
CA ARG A 253 -20.92 -16.22 7.21
C ARG A 253 -19.79 -16.21 8.25
N HIS A 254 -18.56 -16.00 7.78
CA HIS A 254 -17.37 -15.97 8.61
C HIS A 254 -16.78 -14.56 8.69
N PHE A 255 -16.58 -14.04 9.90
CA PHE A 255 -15.85 -12.79 10.11
C PHE A 255 -14.37 -13.08 10.43
N PRO A 256 -13.42 -12.70 9.55
CA PRO A 256 -12.01 -13.11 9.65
C PRO A 256 -11.15 -12.21 10.57
N ALA A 257 -11.80 -11.36 11.38
CA ALA A 257 -11.20 -10.25 12.13
C ALA A 257 -10.64 -9.09 11.26
N LEU A 258 -10.56 -7.90 11.87
CA LEU A 258 -10.19 -6.65 11.20
C LEU A 258 -8.80 -6.68 10.56
N GLY A 259 -7.85 -7.36 11.20
CA GLY A 259 -6.50 -7.49 10.66
C GLY A 259 -6.45 -8.25 9.33
N THR A 260 -7.25 -9.30 9.21
CA THR A 260 -7.38 -10.03 7.95
C THR A 260 -8.08 -9.19 6.88
N LEU A 261 -9.07 -8.37 7.25
CA LEU A 261 -9.67 -7.42 6.31
C LEU A 261 -8.63 -6.43 5.77
N ARG A 262 -7.73 -5.91 6.62
CA ARG A 262 -6.61 -5.06 6.20
C ARG A 262 -5.68 -5.80 5.23
N LYS A 263 -5.32 -7.04 5.54
CA LYS A 263 -4.49 -7.89 4.66
C LYS A 263 -5.13 -7.98 3.27
N LEU A 264 -6.41 -8.34 3.19
CA LEU A 264 -7.10 -8.59 1.92
C LEU A 264 -7.31 -7.32 1.10
N GLN A 265 -7.60 -6.19 1.74
CA GLN A 265 -7.69 -4.89 1.05
C GLN A 265 -6.34 -4.48 0.46
N LEU A 266 -5.23 -4.65 1.20
CA LEU A 266 -3.90 -4.37 0.66
C LEU A 266 -3.55 -5.32 -0.49
N MET A 267 -3.93 -6.60 -0.39
CA MET A 267 -3.75 -7.55 -1.48
C MET A 267 -4.49 -7.10 -2.74
N HIS A 268 -5.77 -6.77 -2.60
CA HIS A 268 -6.58 -6.26 -3.71
C HIS A 268 -5.96 -5.00 -4.31
N HIS A 269 -5.53 -4.04 -3.48
CA HIS A 269 -4.92 -2.78 -3.93
C HIS A 269 -3.70 -3.01 -4.82
N LEU A 270 -2.74 -3.81 -4.34
CA LEU A 270 -1.49 -4.04 -5.05
C LEU A 270 -1.66 -4.90 -6.31
N GLU A 271 -2.51 -5.93 -6.24
CA GLU A 271 -2.80 -6.81 -7.37
C GLU A 271 -3.50 -6.06 -8.50
N LEU A 272 -4.47 -5.20 -8.17
CA LEU A 272 -5.22 -4.45 -9.17
C LEU A 272 -4.39 -3.34 -9.81
N ILE A 273 -3.63 -2.56 -9.02
CA ILE A 273 -2.73 -1.53 -9.58
C ILE A 273 -1.65 -2.19 -10.45
N GLY A 274 -1.17 -3.36 -10.06
CA GLY A 274 -0.24 -4.14 -10.89
C GLY A 274 -0.82 -4.45 -12.27
N ARG A 275 -2.04 -5.00 -12.34
CA ARG A 275 -2.73 -5.27 -13.61
C ARG A 275 -2.98 -4.00 -14.42
N TRP A 276 -3.45 -2.93 -13.77
CA TRP A 276 -3.66 -1.65 -14.42
C TRP A 276 -2.38 -1.09 -15.08
N LEU A 277 -1.21 -1.29 -14.46
CA LEU A 277 0.08 -0.90 -15.04
C LEU A 277 0.53 -1.80 -16.19
N ASP A 278 0.21 -3.08 -16.12
CA ASP A 278 0.54 -4.04 -17.16
C ASP A 278 -0.30 -3.81 -18.43
N ASP A 279 -1.58 -3.45 -18.27
CA ASP A 279 -2.49 -3.16 -19.39
C ASP A 279 -2.23 -1.79 -20.04
N ALA A 280 -1.65 -0.84 -19.31
CA ALA A 280 -1.44 0.53 -19.78
C ALA A 280 -0.15 0.74 -20.61
N ILE A 281 0.74 -0.25 -20.69
CA ILE A 281 2.09 -0.11 -21.29
C ILE A 281 2.35 -1.16 -22.36
#